data_AF-L7U1C5-F1
#
_entry.id   AF-L7U1C5-F1
#
_cell.length_a   1.000
_cell.length_b   1.000
_cell.length_c   1.000
_cell.angle_alpha   90.00
_cell.angle_beta   90.00
_cell.angle_gamma   90.00
#
_symmetry.space_group_name_H-M   'P 1'
#
loop_
_entity.id
_entity.type
_entity.pdbx_description
1 polymer ?
#
loop_
_entity_poly.entity_id
_entity_poly.type
_entity_poly.pdbx_seq_one_letter_code
_entity_poly.pdbx_strand_id
1 'polypeptide(L)'
;MTKVVKEEPVPEALRGRPVGLLDVLRWSREQLLKGRGLWYVAGGDRVDSLVSFIHGWLAHNIFNGGADPAWHQFETWLRDVKGEFPAEGWHVKFLEDCQGDHARAAMKFLDYVEEFATQRGTTG
;
A
#
# COMPACT_ATOMS: atom_id res chain seq x y z
N MET A 1 27.62 -8.65 18.73
CA MET A 1 27.21 -9.12 17.39
C MET A 1 26.61 -7.95 16.64
N THR A 2 27.35 -7.36 15.70
CA THR A 2 26.81 -6.31 14.82
C THR A 2 25.92 -7.00 13.80
N LYS A 3 24.60 -6.85 13.93
CA LYS A 3 23.65 -7.38 12.97
C LYS A 3 23.92 -6.65 11.66
N VAL A 4 24.50 -7.34 10.68
CA VAL A 4 24.61 -6.82 9.32
C VAL A 4 23.17 -6.78 8.78
N VAL A 5 22.47 -5.68 9.05
CA VAL A 5 21.29 -5.33 8.28
C VAL A 5 21.86 -4.97 6.93
N LYS A 6 21.71 -5.87 5.95
CA LYS A 6 22.02 -5.55 4.56
C LYS A 6 21.24 -4.27 4.24
N GLU A 7 21.94 -3.16 4.08
CA GLU A 7 21.34 -1.92 3.61
C GLU A 7 20.81 -2.20 2.21
N GLU A 8 19.51 -2.41 2.10
CA GLU A 8 18.86 -2.55 0.82
C GLU A 8 18.66 -1.12 0.30
N PRO A 9 19.32 -0.75 -0.80
CA PRO A 9 19.25 0.62 -1.26
C PRO A 9 17.82 0.93 -1.70
N VAL A 10 17.40 2.18 -1.54
CA VAL A 10 16.08 2.64 -2.00
C VAL A 10 15.86 2.15 -3.45
N PRO A 11 14.73 1.51 -3.76
CA PRO A 11 14.44 1.02 -5.10
C PRO A 11 14.65 2.13 -6.14
N GLU A 12 15.27 1.81 -7.27
CA GLU A 12 15.60 2.80 -8.30
C GLU A 12 14.37 3.61 -8.75
N ALA A 13 13.21 2.96 -8.88
CA ALA A 13 11.93 3.58 -9.22
C ALA A 13 11.44 4.65 -8.23
N LEU A 14 11.98 4.68 -7.01
CA LEU A 14 11.61 5.60 -5.94
C LEU A 14 12.70 6.65 -5.65
N ARG A 15 13.82 6.65 -6.39
CA ARG A 15 14.92 7.60 -6.16
C ARG A 15 14.66 8.96 -6.80
N GLY A 16 15.32 9.99 -6.24
CA GLY A 16 15.44 11.32 -6.86
C GLY A 16 14.18 12.18 -6.80
N ARG A 17 13.12 11.74 -6.13
CA ARG A 17 11.88 12.51 -5.92
C ARG A 17 11.29 12.25 -4.52
N PRO A 18 10.43 13.14 -4.01
CA PRO A 18 9.58 12.82 -2.87
C PRO A 18 8.74 11.57 -3.16
N VAL A 19 8.74 10.63 -2.22
CA VAL A 19 8.01 9.35 -2.33
C VAL A 19 6.75 9.45 -1.47
N GLY A 20 5.58 9.31 -2.09
CA GLY A 20 4.30 9.21 -1.39
C GLY A 20 3.93 7.77 -1.06
N LEU A 21 2.92 7.58 -0.21
CA LEU A 21 2.43 6.26 0.17
C LEU A 21 1.94 5.47 -1.06
N LEU A 22 1.24 6.11 -2.00
CA LEU A 22 0.79 5.44 -3.22
C LEU A 22 1.97 4.93 -4.08
N ASP A 23 3.08 5.66 -4.14
CA ASP A 23 4.27 5.19 -4.87
C ASP A 23 4.82 3.91 -4.25
N VAL A 24 4.88 3.84 -2.92
CA VAL A 24 5.35 2.66 -2.19
C VAL A 24 4.38 1.49 -2.35
N LEU A 25 3.07 1.74 -2.30
CA LEU A 25 2.08 0.69 -2.49
C LEU A 25 2.10 0.11 -3.92
N ARG A 26 2.32 0.95 -4.94
CA ARG A 26 2.55 0.47 -6.32
C ARG A 26 3.82 -0.38 -6.42
N TRP A 27 4.91 0.07 -5.79
CA TRP A 27 6.12 -0.74 -5.71
C TRP A 27 5.88 -2.08 -5.00
N SER A 28 5.11 -2.08 -3.92
CA SER A 28 4.73 -3.30 -3.19
C SER A 28 3.93 -4.26 -4.07
N ARG A 29 3.01 -3.74 -4.89
CA ARG A 29 2.28 -4.53 -5.89
C ARG A 29 3.23 -5.24 -6.85
N GLU A 30 4.21 -4.53 -7.39
CA GLU A 30 5.22 -5.12 -8.28
C GLU A 30 6.02 -6.24 -7.59
N GLN A 31 6.31 -6.12 -6.31
CA GLN A 31 7.01 -7.16 -5.56
C GLN A 31 6.18 -8.44 -5.44
N LEU A 32 4.89 -8.32 -5.12
CA LEU A 32 3.99 -9.47 -5.06
C LEU A 32 3.81 -10.11 -6.45
N LEU A 33 3.71 -9.32 -7.52
CA LEU A 33 3.65 -9.83 -8.89
C LEU A 33 4.92 -10.58 -9.30
N LYS A 34 6.08 -10.26 -8.71
CA LYS A 34 7.34 -11.00 -8.87
C LYS A 34 7.40 -12.27 -8.01
N GLY A 35 6.31 -12.63 -7.33
CA GLY A 35 6.22 -13.80 -6.46
C GLY A 35 6.79 -13.60 -5.06
N ARG A 36 7.08 -12.35 -4.63
CA ARG A 36 7.48 -12.09 -3.25
C ARG A 36 6.26 -12.14 -2.32
N GLY A 37 6.46 -12.63 -1.09
CA GLY A 37 5.42 -12.66 -0.07
C GLY A 37 5.11 -11.28 0.52
N LEU A 38 3.97 -11.17 1.19
CA LEU A 38 3.57 -9.94 1.91
C LEU A 38 4.58 -9.54 2.99
N TRP A 39 5.23 -10.52 3.63
CA TRP A 39 6.29 -10.26 4.60
C TRP A 39 7.41 -9.36 4.07
N TYR A 40 7.71 -9.42 2.76
CA TYR A 40 8.79 -8.64 2.16
C TYR A 40 8.49 -7.14 2.16
N VAL A 41 7.22 -6.76 2.03
CA VAL A 41 6.80 -5.35 1.89
C VAL A 41 6.19 -4.79 3.18
N ALA A 42 5.56 -5.63 3.98
CA ALA A 42 4.77 -5.21 5.15
C ALA A 42 5.25 -5.85 6.47
N GLY A 43 6.32 -6.67 6.44
CA GLY A 43 6.89 -7.30 7.64
C GLY A 43 6.07 -8.47 8.22
N GLY A 44 4.95 -8.85 7.60
CA GLY A 44 4.18 -10.05 7.93
C GLY A 44 3.32 -10.54 6.76
N ASP A 45 2.79 -11.75 6.87
CA ASP A 45 2.07 -12.45 5.78
C ASP A 45 0.55 -12.27 5.79
N ARG A 46 0.03 -11.37 6.62
CA ARG A 46 -1.40 -11.07 6.72
C ARG A 46 -1.71 -9.72 6.09
N VAL A 47 -2.93 -9.58 5.56
CA VAL A 47 -3.43 -8.30 5.05
C VAL A 47 -3.37 -7.20 6.12
N ASP A 48 -3.55 -7.56 7.39
CA ASP A 48 -3.42 -6.67 8.55
C ASP A 48 -2.01 -6.09 8.71
N SER A 49 -0.98 -6.81 8.26
CA SER A 49 0.40 -6.30 8.23
C SER A 49 0.52 -5.14 7.23
N LEU A 50 -0.16 -5.22 6.09
CA LEU A 50 -0.21 -4.14 5.12
C LEU A 50 -0.97 -2.92 5.66
N VAL A 51 -2.09 -3.14 6.37
CA VAL A 51 -2.81 -2.07 7.07
C VAL A 51 -1.91 -1.39 8.11
N SER A 52 -1.19 -2.17 8.91
CA SER A 52 -0.27 -1.65 9.93
C SER A 52 0.86 -0.84 9.31
N PHE A 53 1.41 -1.31 8.18
CA PHE A 53 2.41 -0.59 7.40
C PHE A 53 1.89 0.77 6.91
N ILE A 54 0.69 0.80 6.31
CA ILE A 54 0.03 2.02 5.85
C ILE A 54 -0.15 3.02 7.00
N HIS A 55 -0.70 2.59 8.13
CA HIS A 55 -0.89 3.46 9.29
C HIS A 55 0.44 3.98 9.85
N GLY A 56 1.48 3.14 9.89
CA GLY A 56 2.82 3.54 10.31
C GLY A 56 3.40 4.64 9.41
N TRP A 57 3.23 4.52 8.10
CA TRP A 57 3.66 5.54 7.14
C TRP A 57 2.91 6.85 7.32
N LEU A 58 1.58 6.80 7.44
CA LEU A 58 0.75 7.99 7.63
C LEU A 58 1.08 8.72 8.94
N ALA A 59 1.26 7.96 10.03
CA ALA A 59 1.69 8.51 11.31
C ALA A 59 3.08 9.15 11.21
N HIS A 60 4.03 8.50 10.54
CA HIS A 60 5.35 9.06 10.30
C HIS A 60 5.28 10.40 9.55
N ASN A 61 4.45 10.50 8.50
CA ASN A 61 4.26 11.76 7.78
C ASN A 61 3.70 12.86 8.68
N ILE A 62 2.67 12.56 9.47
CA ILE A 62 2.08 13.52 10.42
C ILE A 62 3.12 14.04 11.42
N PHE A 63 3.89 13.13 12.04
CA PHE A 63 4.89 13.50 13.05
C PHE A 63 6.05 14.33 12.48
N ASN A 64 6.29 14.27 11.17
CA ASN A 64 7.34 15.03 10.49
C ASN A 64 6.78 16.24 9.71
N GLY A 65 5.53 16.64 9.95
CA GLY A 65 4.90 17.80 9.29
C GLY A 65 4.63 17.59 7.79
N GLY A 66 4.70 16.36 7.32
CA GLY A 66 4.31 15.98 5.97
C GLY A 66 2.81 15.75 5.84
N ALA A 67 2.33 15.72 4.60
CA ALA A 67 0.97 15.33 4.26
C ALA A 67 1.02 14.37 3.07
N ASP A 68 0.00 13.52 2.95
CA ASP A 68 -0.20 12.69 1.76
C ASP A 68 -1.60 12.95 1.17
N PRO A 69 -1.78 14.07 0.43
CA PRO A 69 -3.07 14.39 -0.17
C PRO A 69 -3.51 13.33 -1.19
N ALA A 70 -2.56 12.64 -1.81
CA ALA A 70 -2.84 11.60 -2.78
C ALA A 70 -3.48 10.37 -2.12
N TRP A 71 -2.98 9.98 -0.95
CA TRP A 71 -3.61 8.96 -0.11
C TRP A 71 -5.05 9.32 0.27
N HIS A 72 -5.30 10.55 0.75
CA HIS A 72 -6.66 10.95 1.14
C HIS A 72 -7.66 10.92 -0.03
N GLN A 73 -7.21 11.30 -1.23
CA GLN A 73 -8.01 11.21 -2.44
C GLN A 73 -8.28 9.75 -2.84
N PHE A 74 -7.29 8.87 -2.67
CA PHE A 74 -7.47 7.43 -2.91
C PHE A 74 -8.48 6.81 -1.94
N GLU A 75 -8.38 7.08 -0.64
CA GLU A 75 -9.35 6.55 0.34
C GLU A 75 -10.77 7.01 0.04
N THR A 76 -10.93 8.29 -0.29
CA THR A 76 -12.22 8.88 -0.68
C THR A 76 -12.75 8.22 -1.95
N TRP A 77 -11.91 8.01 -2.97
CA TRP A 77 -12.29 7.32 -4.20
C TRP A 77 -12.68 5.85 -3.95
N LEU A 78 -11.91 5.12 -3.14
CA LEU A 78 -12.20 3.73 -2.81
C LEU A 78 -13.53 3.59 -2.06
N ARG A 79 -13.84 4.53 -1.17
CA ARG A 79 -15.10 4.58 -0.43
C ARG A 79 -16.27 5.01 -1.30
N ASP A 80 -16.19 6.18 -1.92
CA ASP A 80 -17.34 6.88 -2.49
C ASP A 80 -17.59 6.51 -3.97
N VAL A 81 -16.54 6.15 -4.71
CA VAL A 81 -16.65 5.77 -6.13
C VAL A 81 -16.73 4.26 -6.29
N LYS A 82 -15.86 3.51 -5.60
CA LYS A 82 -15.83 2.05 -5.72
C LYS A 82 -16.78 1.36 -4.75
N GLY A 83 -17.11 1.97 -3.61
CA GLY A 83 -17.93 1.33 -2.57
C GLY A 83 -17.20 0.19 -1.85
N GLU A 84 -15.86 0.19 -1.89
CA GLU A 84 -15.02 -0.93 -1.45
C GLU A 84 -14.32 -0.65 -0.09
N PHE A 85 -14.72 0.42 0.59
CA PHE A 85 -14.21 0.80 1.91
C PHE A 85 -15.38 0.93 2.91
N PRO A 86 -15.95 -0.18 3.39
CA PRO A 86 -17.01 -0.15 4.39
C PRO A 86 -16.46 0.24 5.78
N ALA A 87 -17.34 0.41 6.77
CA ALA A 87 -16.98 0.97 8.09
C ALA A 87 -15.97 0.10 8.86
N GLU A 88 -16.04 -1.22 8.71
CA GLU A 88 -15.11 -2.21 9.25
C GLU A 88 -13.73 -2.19 8.57
N GLY A 89 -13.62 -1.49 7.43
CA GLY A 89 -12.39 -1.32 6.67
C GLY A 89 -12.28 -2.28 5.47
N TRP A 90 -11.59 -1.82 4.42
CA TRP A 90 -11.37 -2.58 3.18
C TRP A 90 -10.73 -3.95 3.42
N HIS A 91 -9.82 -4.06 4.39
CA HIS A 91 -9.04 -5.27 4.66
C HIS A 91 -9.90 -6.41 5.19
N VAL A 92 -10.93 -6.11 5.99
CA VAL A 92 -11.91 -7.10 6.47
C VAL A 92 -12.75 -7.60 5.31
N LYS A 93 -13.34 -6.67 4.54
CA LYS A 93 -14.17 -7.00 3.38
C LYS A 93 -13.40 -7.81 2.33
N PHE A 94 -12.18 -7.39 1.98
CA PHE A 94 -11.41 -8.08 0.94
C PHE A 94 -10.93 -9.46 1.40
N LEU A 95 -10.68 -9.63 2.69
CA LEU A 95 -10.36 -10.94 3.24
C LEU A 95 -11.56 -11.89 3.13
N GLU A 96 -12.77 -11.41 3.39
CA GLU A 96 -14.01 -12.17 3.20
C GLU A 96 -14.24 -12.50 1.70
N ASP A 97 -14.16 -11.50 0.82
CA ASP A 97 -14.30 -11.67 -0.63
C ASP A 97 -13.28 -12.68 -1.19
N CYS A 98 -12.09 -12.76 -0.58
CA CYS A 98 -11.02 -13.68 -0.94
C CYS A 98 -11.02 -15.00 -0.16
N GLN A 99 -12.10 -15.32 0.56
CA GLN A 99 -12.26 -16.57 1.30
C GLN A 99 -11.14 -16.84 2.34
N GLY A 100 -10.64 -15.78 2.98
CA GLY A 100 -9.55 -15.84 3.95
C GLY A 100 -8.14 -15.82 3.35
N ASP A 101 -8.00 -15.71 2.03
CA ASP A 101 -6.68 -15.58 1.39
C ASP A 101 -6.13 -14.15 1.54
N HIS A 102 -5.21 -13.99 2.49
CA HIS A 102 -4.57 -12.71 2.79
C HIS A 102 -3.75 -12.15 1.63
N ALA A 103 -3.07 -13.00 0.86
CA ALA A 103 -2.24 -12.55 -0.25
C ALA A 103 -3.12 -12.00 -1.39
N ARG A 104 -4.22 -12.69 -1.69
CA ARG A 104 -5.22 -12.22 -2.66
C ARG A 104 -5.95 -10.96 -2.18
N ALA A 105 -6.31 -10.89 -0.91
CA ALA A 105 -6.95 -9.70 -0.33
C ALA A 105 -6.04 -8.46 -0.42
N ALA A 106 -4.76 -8.61 -0.08
CA ALA A 106 -3.78 -7.54 -0.24
C ALA A 106 -3.55 -7.17 -1.71
N MET A 107 -3.42 -8.16 -2.60
CA MET A 107 -3.29 -7.89 -4.04
C MET A 107 -4.50 -7.13 -4.59
N LYS A 108 -5.73 -7.50 -4.20
CA LYS A 108 -6.96 -6.78 -4.59
C LYS A 108 -6.90 -5.30 -4.20
N PHE A 109 -6.44 -5.00 -2.98
CA PHE A 109 -6.24 -3.61 -2.55
C PHE A 109 -5.17 -2.89 -3.37
N LEU A 110 -4.03 -3.55 -3.61
CA LEU A 110 -2.94 -2.98 -4.40
C LEU A 110 -3.32 -2.76 -5.88
N ASP A 111 -4.20 -3.60 -6.44
CA ASP A 111 -4.76 -3.39 -7.78
C ASP A 111 -5.62 -2.13 -7.84
N TYR A 112 -6.41 -1.82 -6.80
CA TYR A 112 -7.14 -0.55 -6.73
C TYR A 112 -6.20 0.66 -6.61
N VAL A 113 -5.08 0.52 -5.88
CA VAL A 113 -4.05 1.56 -5.83
C VAL A 113 -3.49 1.84 -7.23
N GLU A 114 -3.17 0.79 -7.99
CA GLU A 114 -2.67 0.92 -9.37
C GLU A 114 -3.73 1.54 -10.30
N GLU A 115 -4.98 1.09 -10.19
CA GLU A 115 -6.11 1.63 -10.95
C GLU A 115 -6.24 3.14 -10.73
N PHE A 116 -6.30 3.57 -9.46
CA PHE A 116 -6.43 4.98 -9.11
C PHE A 116 -5.24 5.83 -9.57
N ALA A 117 -4.01 5.33 -9.36
CA ALA A 117 -2.81 6.04 -9.78
C ALA A 117 -2.76 6.22 -11.31
N THR A 118 -3.20 5.22 -12.06
CA THR A 118 -3.30 5.28 -13.53
C THR A 118 -4.35 6.32 -13.97
N GLN A 119 -5.53 6.34 -13.34
CA GLN A 119 -6.57 7.33 -13.64
C GLN A 119 -6.09 8.77 -13.43
N ARG A 120 -5.35 9.02 -12.33
CA ARG A 120 -4.72 10.33 -12.07
C ARG A 120 -3.67 10.72 -13.10
N GLY A 121 -2.87 9.77 -13.59
CA GLY A 121 -1.86 10.03 -14.61
C GLY A 121 -2.44 10.28 -16.01
N THR A 122 -3.67 9.82 -16.27
CA THR A 122 -4.36 9.96 -17.58
C THR A 122 -5.07 11.31 -17.73
N THR A 123 -5.09 12.14 -16.67
CA THR A 123 -5.69 13.48 -16.66
C THR A 123 -4.65 14.62 -16.71
N GLY A 124 -3.40 14.30 -17.11
CA GLY A 124 -2.32 15.25 -17.34
C GLY A 124 -2.28 15.82 -18.75
#